data_AF-A0A8H3DRK4-F1
#
_entry.id   AF-A0A8H3DRK4-F1
#
_cell.length_a   1.000
_cell.length_b   1.000
_cell.length_c   1.000
_cell.angle_alpha   90.00
_cell.angle_beta   90.00
_cell.angle_gamma   90.00
#
_symmetry.space_group_name_H-M   'P 1'
#
loop_
_entity.id
_entity.type
_entity.pdbx_description
1 polymer ?
#
loop_
_entity_poly.entity_id
_entity_poly.type
_entity_poly.pdbx_seq_one_letter_code
_entity_poly.pdbx_strand_id
1 'polypeptide(L)'
;MGQEISHSQYPPDQALEPGTYRIFNALAGTAIQISDHDPTKVVAWEQHSGENQQWFLQRAGDGYQLQNRRHRAYLAVCNTDNHGLVYASRYPTTWVFLKSNGNYIVQFADRNRVLDLHNGLGHNGNEIHIWNVDGNNMAHRTWRLERLGDDSGNKELSESQERIASNDEELSQLRGELLNAKQELLELHALLYQRDESIRQLQQDLKAREEALGHAHKASEESAHLRNQHGLLESRLSQQQAETASLQAKMDRVEYLMSQMINKPGGNISTRGMT
;
A
#
# COMPACT_ATOMS: atom_id res chain seq x y z
N MET A 1 -36.84 -5.55 26.64
CA MET A 1 -37.55 -4.53 27.44
C MET A 1 -36.57 -3.39 27.68
N GLY A 2 -36.70 -2.29 26.93
CA GLY A 2 -35.84 -1.13 27.09
C GLY A 2 -36.23 -0.40 28.37
N GLN A 3 -35.33 -0.35 29.35
CA GLN A 3 -35.50 0.55 30.49
C GLN A 3 -35.32 1.97 29.97
N GLU A 4 -36.35 2.79 30.16
CA GLU A 4 -36.30 4.22 29.94
C GLU A 4 -35.08 4.78 30.69
N ILE A 5 -34.17 5.40 29.94
CA ILE A 5 -33.09 6.20 30.49
C ILE A 5 -33.79 7.27 31.33
N SER A 6 -33.67 7.17 32.65
CA SER A 6 -34.27 8.11 33.59
C SER A 6 -33.85 9.52 33.17
N HIS A 7 -34.75 10.28 32.56
CA HIS A 7 -34.50 11.66 32.18
C HIS A 7 -34.36 12.45 33.47
N SER A 8 -33.11 12.67 33.90
CA SER A 8 -32.82 13.61 34.96
C SER A 8 -33.26 15.00 34.51
N GLN A 9 -33.82 15.78 35.42
CA GLN A 9 -34.16 17.20 35.16
C GLN A 9 -32.92 18.07 34.89
N TYR A 10 -31.72 17.52 35.12
CA TYR A 10 -30.44 18.18 34.94
C TYR A 10 -29.74 17.63 33.69
N PRO A 11 -29.34 18.49 32.73
CA PRO A 11 -28.68 18.03 31.52
C PRO A 11 -27.22 17.62 31.79
N PRO A 12 -26.72 16.56 31.12
CA PRO A 12 -25.30 16.23 31.13
C PRO A 12 -24.43 17.37 30.60
N ASP A 13 -23.25 17.54 31.19
CA ASP A 13 -22.26 18.49 30.68
C ASP A 13 -21.40 17.90 29.58
N GLN A 14 -21.77 18.14 28.32
CA GLN A 14 -21.00 17.72 27.16
C GLN A 14 -19.70 18.51 26.97
N ALA A 15 -19.53 19.66 27.63
CA ALA A 15 -18.36 20.52 27.53
C ALA A 15 -17.35 20.31 28.67
N LEU A 16 -17.61 19.35 29.56
CA LEU A 16 -16.67 19.01 30.64
C LEU A 16 -15.47 18.26 30.06
N GLU A 17 -14.31 18.90 30.01
CA GLU A 17 -13.12 18.29 29.43
C GLU A 17 -12.44 17.31 30.41
N PRO A 18 -11.85 16.21 29.91
CA PRO A 18 -10.90 15.40 30.67
C PRO A 18 -9.77 16.25 31.28
N GLY A 19 -9.18 15.75 32.37
CA GLY A 19 -8.09 16.44 33.05
C GLY A 19 -7.99 16.08 34.52
N THR A 20 -7.22 16.84 35.29
CA THR A 20 -7.07 16.66 36.74
C THR A 20 -8.01 17.60 37.47
N TYR A 21 -8.81 17.06 38.39
CA TYR A 21 -9.80 17.81 39.14
C TYR A 21 -9.74 17.52 40.63
N ARG A 22 -10.19 18.49 41.43
CA ARG A 22 -10.66 18.28 42.80
C ARG A 22 -12.17 18.44 42.82
N ILE A 23 -12.85 17.60 43.59
CA ILE A 23 -14.31 17.53 43.64
C ILE A 23 -14.74 17.81 45.07
N PHE A 24 -15.53 18.85 45.26
CA PHE A 24 -15.97 19.32 46.58
C PHE A 24 -17.46 19.11 46.75
N ASN A 25 -17.88 18.75 47.95
CA ASN A 25 -19.27 18.94 48.31
C ASN A 25 -19.58 20.44 48.39
N ALA A 26 -20.61 20.90 47.70
CA ALA A 26 -20.93 22.33 47.60
C ALA A 26 -21.49 22.91 48.91
N LEU A 27 -22.09 22.08 49.78
CA LEU A 27 -22.59 22.49 51.10
C LEU A 27 -21.46 22.54 52.14
N ALA A 28 -20.72 21.45 52.27
CA ALA A 28 -19.75 21.27 53.35
C ALA A 28 -18.36 21.85 53.02
N GLY A 29 -18.04 22.07 51.74
CA GLY A 29 -16.73 22.55 51.30
C GLY A 29 -15.59 21.52 51.38
N THR A 30 -15.88 20.29 51.81
CA THR A 30 -14.93 19.17 51.88
C THR A 30 -14.73 18.51 50.51
N ALA A 31 -13.51 18.08 50.22
CA ALA A 31 -13.14 17.38 49.00
C ALA A 31 -13.34 15.86 49.12
N ILE A 32 -13.62 15.21 47.99
CA ILE A 32 -13.58 13.75 47.86
C ILE A 32 -12.12 13.28 47.87
N GLN A 33 -11.80 12.38 48.77
CA GLN A 33 -10.45 11.89 49.03
C GLN A 33 -10.41 10.36 49.16
N ILE A 34 -9.30 9.74 48.78
CA ILE A 34 -8.95 8.40 49.28
C ILE A 34 -8.18 8.53 50.59
N SER A 35 -8.61 7.83 51.64
CA SER A 35 -7.97 7.87 52.95
C SER A 35 -6.54 7.34 52.89
N ASP A 36 -5.59 8.10 53.44
CA ASP A 36 -4.19 7.64 53.55
C ASP A 36 -4.02 6.50 54.58
N HIS A 37 -4.93 6.39 55.55
CA HIS A 37 -4.92 5.33 56.55
C HIS A 37 -5.50 4.02 56.03
N ASP A 38 -6.47 4.12 55.11
CA ASP A 38 -7.13 2.98 54.48
C ASP A 38 -7.39 3.30 53.00
N PRO A 39 -6.50 2.88 52.09
CA PRO A 39 -6.57 3.24 50.68
C PRO A 39 -7.71 2.55 49.93
N THR A 40 -8.57 1.81 50.62
CA THR A 40 -9.83 1.27 50.07
C THR A 40 -11.01 2.22 50.32
N LYS A 41 -10.88 3.17 51.26
CA LYS A 41 -11.96 4.08 51.65
C LYS A 41 -11.91 5.40 50.90
N VAL A 42 -13.09 5.83 50.46
CA VAL A 42 -13.32 7.18 49.96
C VAL A 42 -14.09 7.95 51.01
N VAL A 43 -13.59 9.14 51.35
CA VAL A 43 -14.15 9.98 52.41
C VAL A 43 -14.18 11.44 51.97
N ALA A 44 -14.98 12.23 52.67
CA ALA A 44 -14.91 13.67 52.64
C ALA A 44 -13.84 14.18 53.62
N TRP A 45 -13.05 15.14 53.18
CA TRP A 45 -11.99 15.72 54.00
C TRP A 45 -11.80 17.20 53.67
N GLU A 46 -11.31 17.99 54.61
CA GLU A 46 -10.92 19.39 54.36
C GLU A 46 -9.92 19.50 53.20
N GLN A 47 -9.96 20.60 52.47
CA GLN A 47 -9.10 20.78 51.30
C GLN A 47 -7.62 20.84 51.70
N HIS A 48 -6.79 20.07 50.99
CA HIS A 48 -5.33 20.22 51.04
C HIS A 48 -4.68 19.95 49.68
N SER A 49 -3.35 20.08 49.60
CA SER A 49 -2.57 19.92 48.37
C SER A 49 -2.23 18.45 48.03
N GLY A 50 -2.74 17.49 48.80
CA GLY A 50 -2.45 16.07 48.63
C GLY A 50 -2.99 15.51 47.33
N GLU A 51 -2.22 14.64 46.68
CA GLU A 51 -2.63 13.98 45.43
C GLU A 51 -3.77 12.97 45.63
N ASN A 52 -4.00 12.52 46.86
CA ASN A 52 -5.13 11.67 47.22
C ASN A 52 -6.48 12.39 47.20
N GLN A 53 -6.51 13.72 47.04
CA GLN A 53 -7.71 14.53 46.75
C GLN A 53 -7.83 14.90 45.26
N GLN A 54 -6.91 14.45 44.42
CA GLN A 54 -6.86 14.80 43.01
C GLN A 54 -7.29 13.61 42.17
N TRP A 55 -8.17 13.85 41.22
CA TRP A 55 -8.80 12.83 40.40
C TRP A 55 -8.57 13.14 38.94
N PHE A 56 -8.03 12.16 38.22
CA PHE A 56 -8.03 12.15 36.77
C PHE A 56 -9.44 11.83 36.28
N LEU A 57 -10.06 12.82 35.63
CA LEU A 57 -11.32 12.68 34.95
C LEU A 57 -11.05 12.15 33.54
N GLN A 58 -11.40 10.90 33.29
CA GLN A 58 -11.13 10.18 32.05
C GLN A 58 -12.44 9.91 31.33
N ARG A 59 -12.54 10.25 30.05
CA ARG A 59 -13.75 10.02 29.26
C ARG A 59 -14.04 8.51 29.14
N ALA A 60 -15.27 8.10 29.40
CA ALA A 60 -15.73 6.73 29.26
C ALA A 60 -17.19 6.70 28.76
N GLY A 61 -17.37 6.49 27.46
CA GLY A 61 -18.67 6.62 26.79
C GLY A 61 -19.27 8.02 26.98
N ASP A 62 -20.51 8.06 27.45
CA ASP A 62 -21.25 9.31 27.73
C ASP A 62 -20.91 9.93 29.10
N GLY A 63 -20.05 9.29 29.89
CA GLY A 63 -19.62 9.77 31.21
C GLY A 63 -18.11 9.74 31.38
N TYR A 64 -17.70 9.64 32.65
CA TYR A 64 -16.31 9.69 33.07
C TYR A 64 -15.99 8.62 34.11
N GLN A 65 -14.76 8.15 34.08
CA GLN A 65 -14.15 7.43 35.18
C GLN A 65 -13.26 8.39 35.97
N LEU A 66 -13.19 8.19 37.27
CA LEU A 66 -12.41 9.04 38.17
C LEU A 66 -11.30 8.21 38.78
N GLN A 67 -10.09 8.36 38.29
CA GLN A 67 -8.92 7.69 38.84
C GLN A 67 -8.20 8.62 39.82
N ASN A 68 -7.95 8.16 41.04
CA ASN A 68 -7.18 8.93 42.00
C ASN A 68 -5.72 9.03 41.57
N ARG A 69 -5.15 10.25 41.64
CA ARG A 69 -3.79 10.53 41.20
C ARG A 69 -2.73 9.80 42.02
N ARG A 70 -2.91 9.72 43.36
CA ARG A 70 -1.96 9.06 44.26
C ARG A 70 -2.06 7.54 44.20
N HIS A 71 -3.26 7.01 44.35
CA HIS A 71 -3.46 5.57 44.58
C HIS A 71 -3.73 4.76 43.31
N ARG A 72 -3.98 5.42 42.17
CA ARG A 72 -4.34 4.79 40.88
C ARG A 72 -5.60 3.91 40.94
N ALA A 73 -6.38 4.03 42.01
CA ALA A 73 -7.69 3.41 42.18
C ALA A 73 -8.79 4.35 41.70
N TYR A 74 -9.92 3.78 41.29
CA TYR A 74 -11.08 4.49 40.79
C TYR A 74 -12.12 4.74 41.86
N LEU A 75 -12.84 5.86 41.74
CA LEU A 75 -14.07 6.13 42.48
C LEU A 75 -15.16 5.16 42.01
N ALA A 76 -15.54 4.23 42.87
CA ALA A 76 -16.48 3.16 42.54
C ALA A 76 -17.57 3.00 43.60
N VAL A 77 -18.62 2.25 43.25
CA VAL A 77 -19.73 1.91 44.16
C VAL A 77 -19.76 0.41 44.41
N CYS A 78 -19.95 -0.02 45.65
CA CYS A 78 -19.93 -1.45 45.99
C CYS A 78 -21.21 -2.18 45.60
N ASN A 79 -22.32 -1.46 45.51
CA ASN A 79 -23.63 -1.92 45.05
C ASN A 79 -24.43 -0.73 44.51
N THR A 80 -25.68 -0.98 44.12
CA THR A 80 -26.52 -0.02 43.41
C THR A 80 -27.74 0.43 44.22
N ASP A 81 -27.82 0.01 45.48
CA ASP A 81 -28.91 0.32 46.39
C ASP A 81 -28.72 1.73 46.99
N ASN A 82 -29.79 2.29 47.55
CA ASN A 82 -29.63 3.48 48.38
C ASN A 82 -28.69 3.16 49.54
N HIS A 83 -27.84 4.12 49.92
CA HIS A 83 -26.78 3.94 50.91
C HIS A 83 -25.63 3.03 50.44
N GLY A 84 -25.53 2.72 49.14
CA GLY A 84 -24.36 2.04 48.58
C GLY A 84 -23.10 2.86 48.84
N LEU A 85 -22.07 2.23 49.42
CA LEU A 85 -20.83 2.92 49.78
C LEU A 85 -20.01 3.24 48.54
N VAL A 86 -19.49 4.46 48.49
CA VAL A 86 -18.48 4.87 47.51
C VAL A 86 -17.10 4.52 48.08
N TYR A 87 -16.29 3.84 47.28
CA TYR A 87 -15.01 3.29 47.73
C TYR A 87 -13.97 3.33 46.61
N ALA A 88 -12.72 3.07 46.97
CA ALA A 88 -11.62 3.01 46.03
C ALA A 88 -11.47 1.58 45.47
N SER A 89 -11.59 1.43 44.15
CA SER A 89 -11.56 0.14 43.47
C SER A 89 -10.54 0.09 42.35
N ARG A 90 -10.07 -1.11 41.99
CA ARG A 90 -9.32 -1.31 40.75
C ARG A 90 -10.22 -1.27 39.51
N TYR A 91 -11.52 -1.46 39.71
CA TYR A 91 -12.52 -1.49 38.64
C TYR A 91 -13.32 -0.19 38.65
N PRO A 92 -13.35 0.54 37.53
CA PRO A 92 -13.98 1.85 37.47
C PRO A 92 -15.51 1.75 37.49
N THR A 93 -16.13 2.79 38.03
CA THR A 93 -17.53 3.12 37.82
C THR A 93 -17.63 4.32 36.88
N THR A 94 -18.60 4.30 35.97
CA THR A 94 -18.87 5.44 35.08
C THR A 94 -19.82 6.42 35.76
N TRP A 95 -19.46 7.69 35.73
CA TRP A 95 -20.18 8.79 36.34
C TRP A 95 -20.55 9.84 35.29
N VAL A 96 -21.80 10.32 35.35
CA VAL A 96 -22.30 11.38 34.48
C VAL A 96 -22.42 12.67 35.29
N PHE A 97 -21.82 13.75 34.81
CA PHE A 97 -21.85 15.05 35.47
C PHE A 97 -23.02 15.87 34.91
N LEU A 98 -24.04 16.10 35.73
CA LEU A 98 -25.24 16.84 35.34
C LEU A 98 -25.19 18.26 35.89
N LYS A 99 -25.41 19.28 35.04
CA LYS A 99 -25.35 20.69 35.44
C LYS A 99 -26.51 21.09 36.34
N SER A 100 -26.19 21.71 37.49
CA SER A 100 -27.17 22.26 38.44
C SER A 100 -26.66 23.56 39.05
N ASN A 101 -27.20 24.71 38.59
CA ASN A 101 -26.93 26.04 39.15
C ASN A 101 -25.42 26.37 39.36
N GLY A 102 -24.59 26.09 38.34
CA GLY A 102 -23.14 26.31 38.40
C GLY A 102 -22.34 25.24 39.15
N ASN A 103 -23.01 24.25 39.72
CA ASN A 103 -22.43 23.03 40.31
C ASN A 103 -22.88 21.80 39.51
N TYR A 104 -22.57 20.62 40.05
CA TYR A 104 -22.87 19.33 39.44
C TYR A 104 -23.63 18.41 40.37
N ILE A 105 -24.48 17.59 39.76
CA ILE A 105 -24.97 16.36 40.36
C ILE A 105 -24.22 15.23 39.66
N VAL A 106 -23.52 14.40 40.43
CA VAL A 106 -22.66 13.34 39.89
C VAL A 106 -23.42 12.03 39.95
N GLN A 107 -23.96 11.62 38.81
CA GLN A 107 -24.85 10.47 38.69
C GLN A 107 -24.07 9.20 38.36
N PHE A 108 -24.39 8.11 39.04
CA PHE A 108 -23.93 6.77 38.66
C PHE A 108 -24.63 6.37 37.35
N ALA A 109 -23.85 6.07 36.31
CA ALA A 109 -24.37 5.81 34.97
C ALA A 109 -25.48 4.73 34.98
N ASP A 110 -26.48 4.94 34.11
CA ASP A 110 -27.62 4.04 33.89
C ASP A 110 -28.60 3.86 35.06
N ARG A 111 -28.50 4.65 36.14
CA ARG A 111 -29.48 4.64 37.24
C ARG A 111 -29.76 6.03 37.81
N ASN A 112 -30.95 6.18 38.39
CA ASN A 112 -31.31 7.36 39.18
C ASN A 112 -30.65 7.34 40.58
N ARG A 113 -29.31 7.35 40.63
CA ARG A 113 -28.49 7.37 41.84
C ARG A 113 -27.34 8.35 41.68
N VAL A 114 -27.05 9.14 42.71
CA VAL A 114 -26.06 10.21 42.68
C VAL A 114 -25.18 10.18 43.90
N LEU A 115 -23.96 10.74 43.79
CA LEU A 115 -23.07 10.93 44.93
C LEU A 115 -23.74 11.80 45.99
N ASP A 116 -23.69 11.33 47.23
CA ASP A 116 -24.29 11.94 48.42
C ASP A 116 -23.25 11.96 49.55
N LEU A 117 -23.00 13.15 50.10
CA LEU A 117 -22.23 13.29 51.33
C LEU A 117 -23.13 12.91 52.51
N HIS A 118 -22.75 11.90 53.28
CA HIS A 118 -23.60 11.36 54.34
C HIS A 118 -24.06 12.45 55.31
N ASN A 119 -25.38 12.68 55.38
CA ASN A 119 -26.01 13.74 56.18
C ASN A 119 -25.47 15.16 55.95
N GLY A 120 -24.71 15.41 54.87
CA GLY A 120 -24.16 16.72 54.54
C GLY A 120 -23.10 17.23 55.52
N LEU A 121 -22.54 16.34 56.35
CA LEU A 121 -21.62 16.73 57.41
C LEU A 121 -20.20 16.92 56.86
N GLY A 122 -19.59 18.06 57.17
CA GLY A 122 -18.25 18.43 56.70
C GLY A 122 -17.10 18.02 57.62
N HIS A 123 -17.28 17.05 58.53
CA HIS A 123 -16.16 16.59 59.35
C HIS A 123 -15.26 15.63 58.55
N ASN A 124 -13.96 15.70 58.82
CA ASN A 124 -12.97 14.83 58.21
C ASN A 124 -13.33 13.34 58.42
N GLY A 125 -13.23 12.56 57.34
CA GLY A 125 -13.52 11.14 57.35
C GLY A 125 -14.99 10.78 57.16
N ASN A 126 -15.89 11.76 56.96
CA ASN A 126 -17.29 11.46 56.68
C ASN A 126 -17.43 10.65 55.38
N GLU A 127 -18.38 9.71 55.37
CA GLU A 127 -18.54 8.76 54.27
C GLU A 127 -19.33 9.37 53.11
N ILE A 128 -19.07 8.83 51.92
CA ILE A 128 -19.77 9.20 50.70
C ILE A 128 -20.53 7.98 50.21
N HIS A 129 -21.79 8.17 49.88
CA HIS A 129 -22.70 7.11 49.44
C HIS A 129 -23.30 7.47 48.09
N ILE A 130 -24.05 6.54 47.52
CA ILE A 130 -25.04 6.83 46.50
C ILE A 130 -26.45 6.90 47.08
N TRP A 131 -27.22 7.84 46.57
CA TRP A 131 -28.62 8.02 46.96
C TRP A 131 -29.50 8.37 45.75
N ASN A 132 -30.81 8.13 45.85
CA ASN A 132 -31.75 8.57 44.82
C ASN A 132 -31.88 10.09 44.79
N VAL A 133 -32.19 10.65 43.62
CA VAL A 133 -32.55 12.07 43.47
C VAL A 133 -34.02 12.23 43.84
N ASP A 134 -34.32 12.32 45.13
CA ASP A 134 -35.58 12.89 45.62
C ASP A 134 -35.38 14.37 45.95
N GLY A 135 -36.42 15.20 45.76
CA GLY A 135 -36.32 16.67 45.90
C GLY A 135 -35.93 17.20 47.30
N ASN A 136 -35.65 16.32 48.27
CA ASN A 136 -35.20 16.66 49.61
C ASN A 136 -33.66 16.56 49.71
N ASN A 137 -33.03 17.39 50.54
CA ASN A 137 -31.59 17.34 50.87
C ASN A 137 -30.62 17.38 49.67
N MET A 138 -31.04 17.99 48.55
CA MET A 138 -30.20 18.13 47.34
C MET A 138 -28.86 18.83 47.57
N ALA A 139 -28.73 19.63 48.63
CA ALA A 139 -27.47 20.27 49.00
C ALA A 139 -26.34 19.27 49.28
N HIS A 140 -26.66 18.08 49.84
CA HIS A 140 -25.67 17.04 50.15
C HIS A 140 -25.19 16.30 48.89
N ARG A 141 -25.95 16.43 47.79
CA ARG A 141 -25.74 15.76 46.50
C ARG A 141 -25.21 16.70 45.41
N THR A 142 -24.87 17.93 45.81
CA THR A 142 -24.37 18.97 44.91
C THR A 142 -22.87 19.09 45.09
N TRP A 143 -22.15 19.05 43.96
CA TRP A 143 -20.69 18.97 43.93
C TRP A 143 -20.10 20.06 43.06
N ARG A 144 -19.05 20.73 43.53
CA ARG A 144 -18.28 21.73 42.80
C ARG A 144 -17.01 21.09 42.27
N LEU A 145 -16.69 21.35 41.01
CA LEU A 145 -15.46 20.89 40.38
C LEU A 145 -14.46 22.04 40.32
N GLU A 146 -13.21 21.75 40.69
CA GLU A 146 -12.06 22.63 40.51
C GLU A 146 -11.08 21.95 39.58
N ARG A 147 -10.78 22.59 38.45
CA ARG A 147 -9.81 22.09 37.47
C ARG A 147 -8.39 22.46 37.90
N LEU A 148 -7.52 21.46 37.97
CA LEU A 148 -6.13 21.59 38.40
C LEU A 148 -5.14 21.50 37.21
N GLY A 149 -5.52 20.85 36.10
CA GLY A 149 -4.68 20.73 34.92
C GLY A 149 -5.26 19.85 33.83
N ASP A 150 -4.54 19.74 32.71
CA ASP A 150 -4.96 18.99 31.50
C ASP A 150 -4.63 17.49 31.56
N ASP A 151 -3.76 17.06 32.49
CA ASP A 151 -3.39 15.66 32.62
C ASP A 151 -4.59 14.82 33.07
N SER A 152 -4.96 13.82 32.29
CA SER A 152 -6.05 12.87 32.57
C SER A 152 -5.50 11.48 32.95
N GLY A 153 -4.20 11.33 33.21
CA GLY A 153 -3.60 10.08 33.65
C GLY A 153 -3.54 8.98 32.57
N ASN A 154 -3.99 9.24 31.35
CA ASN A 154 -4.04 8.30 30.21
C ASN A 154 -2.86 8.47 29.25
N LYS A 155 -1.68 8.84 29.76
CA LYS A 155 -0.51 9.14 28.92
C LYS A 155 -0.12 7.98 27.99
N GLU A 156 -0.17 6.74 28.48
CA GLU A 156 0.11 5.53 27.69
C GLU A 156 -0.87 5.32 26.53
N LEU A 157 -2.16 5.66 26.72
CA LEU A 157 -3.16 5.59 25.66
C LEU A 157 -2.90 6.66 24.60
N SER A 158 -2.55 7.88 25.00
CA SER A 158 -2.19 8.97 24.08
C SER A 158 -0.96 8.59 23.24
N GLU A 159 0.10 8.10 23.88
CA GLU A 159 1.33 7.67 23.20
C GLU A 159 1.06 6.48 22.26
N SER A 160 0.18 5.56 22.65
CA SER A 160 -0.23 4.44 21.80
C SER A 160 -1.04 4.91 20.58
N GLN A 161 -1.93 5.90 20.75
CA GLN A 161 -2.69 6.49 19.66
C GLN A 161 -1.79 7.23 18.66
N GLU A 162 -0.82 7.99 19.14
CA GLU A 162 0.18 8.66 18.30
C GLU A 162 1.02 7.65 17.51
N ARG A 163 1.45 6.56 18.14
CA ARG A 163 2.14 5.47 17.45
C ARG A 163 1.27 4.79 16.39
N ILE A 164 -0.01 4.58 16.66
CA ILE A 164 -0.95 4.02 15.67
C ILE A 164 -1.08 4.98 14.48
N ALA A 165 -1.27 6.27 14.72
CA ALA A 165 -1.36 7.27 13.65
C ALA A 165 -0.07 7.30 12.79
N SER A 166 1.10 7.25 13.42
CA SER A 166 2.39 7.16 12.72
C SER A 166 2.51 5.89 11.88
N ASN A 167 2.10 4.74 12.41
CA ASN A 167 2.14 3.48 11.68
C ASN A 167 1.15 3.47 10.50
N ASP A 168 -0.02 4.08 10.65
CA ASP A 168 -1.02 4.19 9.57
C ASP A 168 -0.53 5.06 8.41
N GLU A 169 0.24 6.10 8.71
CA GLU A 169 0.91 6.94 7.71
C GLU A 169 1.97 6.15 6.94
N GLU A 170 2.83 5.41 7.65
CA GLU A 170 3.85 4.54 7.04
C GLU A 170 3.22 3.44 6.17
N LEU A 171 2.15 2.80 6.65
CA LEU A 171 1.39 1.81 5.88
C LEU A 171 0.77 2.42 4.61
N SER A 172 0.31 3.66 4.67
CA SER A 172 -0.23 4.36 3.50
C SER A 172 0.85 4.65 2.46
N GLN A 173 2.05 5.04 2.92
CA GLN A 173 3.21 5.24 2.03
C GLN A 173 3.64 3.93 1.36
N LEU A 174 3.83 2.85 2.12
CA LEU A 174 4.22 1.54 1.59
C LEU A 174 3.20 0.98 0.60
N ARG A 175 1.91 1.23 0.81
CA ARG A 175 0.85 0.86 -0.15
C ARG A 175 1.00 1.62 -1.47
N GLY A 176 1.37 2.89 -1.43
CA GLY A 176 1.66 3.69 -2.62
C GLY A 176 2.86 3.15 -3.40
N GLU A 177 3.96 2.87 -2.69
CA GLU A 177 5.17 2.28 -3.29
C GLU A 177 4.90 0.91 -3.91
N LEU A 178 4.12 0.06 -3.23
CA LEU A 178 3.72 -1.25 -3.75
C LEU A 178 2.87 -1.14 -5.02
N LEU A 179 1.98 -0.14 -5.10
CA LEU A 179 1.17 0.11 -6.28
C LEU A 179 2.02 0.55 -7.47
N ASN A 180 3.00 1.43 -7.24
CA ASN A 180 3.96 1.87 -8.26
C ASN A 180 4.81 0.71 -8.76
N ALA A 181 5.39 -0.09 -7.85
CA ALA A 181 6.18 -1.26 -8.21
C ALA A 181 5.35 -2.27 -9.02
N LYS A 182 4.08 -2.46 -8.68
CA LYS A 182 3.17 -3.32 -9.44
C LYS A 182 2.93 -2.79 -10.85
N GLN A 183 2.80 -1.48 -11.02
CA GLN A 183 2.63 -0.85 -12.32
C GLN A 183 3.88 -1.02 -13.20
N GLU A 184 5.06 -0.77 -12.64
CA GLU A 184 6.34 -1.00 -13.34
C GLU A 184 6.51 -2.45 -13.79
N LEU A 185 6.11 -3.41 -12.95
CA LEU A 185 6.18 -4.84 -13.26
C LEU A 185 5.25 -5.21 -14.43
N LEU A 186 4.05 -4.61 -14.49
CA LEU A 186 3.13 -4.80 -15.62
C LEU A 186 3.71 -4.24 -16.92
N GLU A 187 4.35 -3.08 -16.88
CA GLU A 187 5.00 -2.46 -18.04
C GLU A 187 6.19 -3.30 -18.53
N LEU A 188 7.01 -3.80 -17.61
CA LEU A 188 8.12 -4.70 -17.94
C LEU A 188 7.61 -6.00 -18.58
N HIS A 189 6.51 -6.56 -18.07
CA HIS A 189 5.91 -7.77 -18.62
C HIS A 189 5.38 -7.55 -20.04
N ALA A 190 4.77 -6.39 -20.32
CA ALA A 190 4.34 -6.03 -21.67
C ALA A 190 5.52 -5.90 -22.65
N LEU A 191 6.64 -5.30 -22.20
CA LEU A 191 7.87 -5.19 -23.00
C LEU A 191 8.50 -6.55 -23.29
N LEU A 192 8.51 -7.46 -22.31
CA LEU A 192 9.00 -8.83 -22.52
C LEU A 192 8.16 -9.55 -23.57
N TYR A 193 6.84 -9.45 -23.48
CA TYR A 193 5.94 -10.05 -24.47
C TYR A 193 6.20 -9.52 -25.90
N GLN A 194 6.41 -8.21 -26.04
CA GLN A 194 6.76 -7.61 -27.34
C GLN A 194 8.11 -8.09 -27.88
N ARG A 195 9.11 -8.26 -27.00
CA ARG A 195 10.41 -8.83 -27.39
C ARG A 195 10.27 -10.26 -27.86
N ASP A 196 9.46 -11.08 -27.19
CA ASP A 196 9.24 -12.47 -27.58
C ASP A 196 8.52 -12.60 -28.94
N GLU A 197 7.59 -11.69 -29.26
CA GLU A 197 7.01 -11.58 -30.61
C GLU A 197 8.08 -11.21 -31.65
N SER A 198 8.91 -10.21 -31.36
CA SER A 198 9.98 -9.78 -32.29
C SER A 198 11.01 -10.89 -32.54
N ILE A 199 11.38 -11.65 -31.50
CA ILE A 199 12.25 -12.82 -31.63
C ILE A 199 11.61 -13.88 -32.53
N ARG A 200 10.32 -14.17 -32.34
CA ARG A 200 9.59 -15.12 -33.20
C ARG A 200 9.56 -14.68 -34.66
N GLN A 201 9.33 -13.39 -34.93
CA GLN A 201 9.35 -12.87 -36.29
C GLN A 201 10.74 -12.99 -36.93
N LEU A 202 11.79 -12.58 -36.19
CA LEU A 202 13.17 -12.69 -36.68
C LEU A 202 13.58 -14.14 -36.96
N GLN A 203 13.13 -15.10 -36.15
CA GLN A 203 13.38 -16.52 -36.40
C GLN A 203 12.70 -17.02 -37.68
N GLN A 204 11.49 -16.57 -37.99
CA GLN A 204 10.79 -16.91 -39.24
C GLN A 204 11.51 -16.30 -40.45
N ASP A 205 11.88 -15.02 -40.37
CA ASP A 205 12.59 -14.32 -41.44
C ASP A 205 13.96 -14.95 -41.73
N LEU A 206 14.68 -15.35 -40.68
CA LEU A 206 15.99 -16.01 -40.80
C LEU A 206 15.85 -17.36 -41.49
N LYS A 207 14.85 -18.17 -41.11
CA LYS A 207 14.53 -19.43 -41.77
C LYS A 207 14.21 -19.24 -43.26
N ALA A 208 13.37 -18.26 -43.60
CA ALA A 208 13.02 -17.97 -44.99
C ALA A 208 14.26 -17.54 -45.82
N ARG A 209 15.17 -16.76 -45.22
CA ARG A 209 16.44 -16.37 -45.86
C ARG A 209 17.38 -17.55 -46.07
N GLU A 210 17.48 -18.47 -45.12
CA GLU A 210 18.27 -19.70 -45.28
C GLU A 210 17.75 -20.57 -46.43
N GLU A 211 16.43 -20.74 -46.55
CA GLU A 211 15.80 -21.45 -47.66
C GLU A 211 16.09 -20.77 -49.00
N ALA A 212 15.94 -19.44 -49.08
CA ALA A 212 16.24 -18.65 -50.27
C ALA A 212 17.72 -18.73 -50.68
N LEU A 213 18.65 -18.70 -49.72
CA LEU A 213 20.08 -18.91 -49.95
C LEU A 213 20.36 -20.30 -50.52
N GLY A 214 19.71 -21.34 -50.00
CA GLY A 214 19.79 -22.69 -50.54
C GLY A 214 19.33 -22.78 -51.99
N HIS A 215 18.23 -22.11 -52.34
CA HIS A 215 17.76 -22.03 -53.74
C HIS A 215 18.72 -21.25 -54.64
N ALA A 216 19.24 -20.11 -54.17
CA ALA A 216 20.21 -19.32 -54.92
C ALA A 216 21.52 -20.08 -55.19
N HIS A 217 21.99 -20.88 -54.22
CA HIS A 217 23.18 -21.72 -54.40
C HIS A 217 22.96 -22.77 -55.50
N LYS A 218 21.81 -23.47 -55.50
CA LYS A 218 21.46 -24.44 -56.55
C LYS A 218 21.39 -23.78 -57.93
N ALA A 219 20.72 -22.64 -58.04
CA ALA A 219 20.63 -21.90 -59.30
C ALA A 219 22.02 -21.44 -59.81
N SER A 220 22.92 -21.06 -58.89
CA SER A 220 24.30 -20.69 -59.22
C SER A 220 25.10 -21.89 -59.74
N GLU A 221 24.93 -23.08 -59.13
CA GLU A 221 25.54 -24.33 -59.60
C GLU A 221 25.03 -24.72 -60.99
N GLU A 222 23.71 -24.66 -61.23
CA GLU A 222 23.11 -24.91 -62.54
C GLU A 222 23.63 -23.93 -63.60
N SER A 223 23.71 -22.64 -63.28
CA SER A 223 24.28 -21.62 -64.16
C SER A 223 25.76 -21.84 -64.45
N ALA A 224 26.55 -22.28 -63.45
CA ALA A 224 27.94 -22.68 -63.67
C ALA A 224 28.05 -23.91 -64.60
N HIS A 225 27.17 -24.90 -64.43
CA HIS A 225 27.12 -26.08 -65.29
C HIS A 225 26.77 -25.72 -66.74
N LEU A 226 25.75 -24.89 -66.95
CA LEU A 226 25.36 -24.41 -68.28
C LEU A 226 26.48 -23.60 -68.95
N ARG A 227 27.19 -22.76 -68.20
CA ARG A 227 28.36 -22.02 -68.72
C ARG A 227 29.48 -22.96 -69.19
N ASN A 228 29.77 -24.02 -68.42
CA ASN A 228 30.74 -25.03 -68.82
C ASN A 228 30.31 -25.79 -70.09
N GLN A 229 29.03 -26.16 -70.20
CA GLN A 229 28.50 -26.77 -71.43
C GLN A 229 28.59 -25.84 -72.63
N HIS A 230 28.25 -24.56 -72.45
CA HIS A 230 28.35 -23.54 -73.51
C HIS A 230 29.79 -23.40 -74.02
N GLY A 231 30.77 -23.29 -73.11
CA GLY A 231 32.18 -23.22 -73.49
C GLY A 231 32.66 -24.46 -74.27
N LEU A 232 32.16 -25.66 -73.91
CA LEU A 232 32.46 -26.89 -74.66
C LEU A 232 31.87 -26.86 -76.08
N LEU A 233 30.63 -26.39 -76.22
CA LEU A 233 29.97 -26.24 -77.52
C LEU A 233 30.67 -25.20 -78.39
N GLU A 234 31.08 -24.06 -77.83
CA GLU A 234 31.86 -23.06 -78.55
C GLU A 234 33.20 -23.60 -79.06
N SER A 235 33.90 -24.39 -78.23
CA SER A 235 35.14 -25.06 -78.63
C SER A 235 34.91 -26.04 -79.80
N ARG A 236 33.85 -26.86 -79.76
CA ARG A 236 33.47 -27.76 -80.86
C ARG A 236 33.10 -26.99 -82.12
N LEU A 237 32.35 -25.91 -82.00
CA LEU A 237 31.97 -25.07 -83.13
C LEU A 237 33.21 -24.47 -83.80
N SER A 238 34.15 -23.97 -83.00
CA SER A 238 35.42 -23.43 -83.49
C SER A 238 36.26 -24.49 -84.21
N GLN A 239 36.28 -25.72 -83.68
CA GLN A 239 36.92 -26.86 -84.34
C GLN A 239 36.25 -27.18 -85.69
N GLN A 240 34.92 -27.25 -85.74
CA GLN A 240 34.19 -27.48 -86.99
C GLN A 240 34.42 -26.37 -88.03
N GLN A 241 34.51 -25.12 -87.60
CA GLN A 241 34.87 -23.98 -88.46
C GLN A 241 36.28 -24.12 -89.04
N ALA A 242 37.26 -24.56 -88.23
CA ALA A 242 38.61 -24.82 -88.71
C ALA A 242 38.67 -26.00 -89.70
N GLU A 243 37.92 -27.07 -89.43
CA GLU A 243 37.81 -28.23 -90.33
C GLU A 243 37.15 -27.86 -91.66
N THR A 244 36.06 -27.10 -91.65
CA THR A 244 35.39 -26.60 -92.87
C THR A 244 36.28 -25.66 -93.66
N ALA A 245 37.00 -24.73 -93.02
CA ALA A 245 37.99 -23.88 -93.69
C ALA A 245 39.11 -24.70 -94.35
N SER A 246 39.59 -25.75 -93.67
CA SER A 246 40.60 -26.68 -94.21
C SER A 246 40.07 -27.47 -95.42
N LEU A 247 38.83 -27.96 -95.34
CA LEU A 247 38.16 -28.63 -96.46
C LEU A 247 37.96 -27.68 -97.64
N GLN A 248 37.56 -26.43 -97.39
CA GLN A 248 37.43 -25.40 -98.42
C GLN A 248 38.79 -25.16 -99.12
N ALA A 249 39.87 -25.00 -98.36
CA ALA A 249 41.21 -24.83 -98.94
C ALA A 249 41.65 -26.04 -99.78
N LYS A 250 41.27 -27.26 -99.38
CA LYS A 250 41.51 -28.47 -100.19
C LYS A 250 40.67 -28.46 -101.47
N MET A 251 39.40 -28.07 -101.39
CA MET A 251 38.50 -27.92 -102.54
C MET A 251 39.09 -26.93 -103.55
N ASP A 252 39.46 -25.73 -103.10
CA ASP A 252 40.08 -24.68 -103.93
C ASP A 252 41.37 -25.20 -104.59
N ARG A 253 42.16 -26.03 -103.89
CA ARG A 253 43.36 -26.65 -104.45
C ARG A 253 43.06 -27.72 -105.49
N VAL A 254 42.00 -28.50 -105.30
CA VAL A 254 41.52 -29.46 -106.31
C VAL A 254 41.02 -28.70 -107.54
N GLU A 255 40.26 -27.62 -107.36
CA GLU A 255 39.81 -26.73 -108.45
C GLU A 255 41.00 -26.12 -109.20
N TYR A 256 42.05 -25.69 -108.48
CA TYR A 256 43.29 -25.20 -109.08
C TYR A 256 44.03 -26.29 -109.87
N LEU A 257 44.14 -27.50 -109.33
CA LEU A 257 44.78 -28.63 -110.02
C LEU A 257 43.99 -29.08 -111.25
N MET A 258 42.66 -29.10 -111.18
CA MET A 258 41.79 -29.32 -112.34
C MET A 258 42.02 -28.23 -113.40
N SER A 259 42.15 -26.97 -112.99
CA SER A 259 42.47 -25.85 -113.89
C SER A 259 43.88 -25.95 -114.51
N GLN A 260 44.86 -26.54 -113.82
CA GLN A 260 46.19 -26.82 -114.38
C GLN A 260 46.21 -28.01 -115.35
N MET A 261 45.43 -29.06 -115.12
CA MET A 261 45.30 -30.18 -116.07
C MET A 261 44.61 -29.75 -117.38
N ILE A 262 43.74 -28.74 -117.33
CA ILE A 262 43.11 -28.15 -118.52
C ILE A 262 44.11 -27.26 -119.31
N ASN A 263 45.24 -26.83 -118.73
CA ASN A 263 46.14 -25.82 -119.31
C ASN A 263 47.59 -26.30 -119.64
N LYS A 264 47.81 -27.57 -119.99
CA LYS A 264 49.12 -28.05 -120.51
C LYS A 264 49.11 -28.19 -122.05
N PRO A 265 49.92 -27.41 -122.82
CA PRO A 265 50.31 -27.78 -124.18
C PRO A 265 51.77 -28.27 -124.25
N GLY A 266 51.95 -29.40 -124.94
CA GLY A 266 53.23 -29.98 -125.31
C GLY A 266 53.97 -29.20 -126.41
N GLY A 267 55.28 -29.47 -126.51
CA GLY A 267 56.24 -28.69 -127.30
C GLY A 267 56.20 -28.87 -128.82
N ASN A 268 57.09 -28.15 -129.51
CA ASN A 268 57.57 -28.53 -130.83
C ASN A 268 58.95 -27.94 -131.17
N ILE A 269 59.67 -28.65 -132.03
CA ILE A 269 61.09 -28.53 -132.40
C ILE A 269 61.27 -27.83 -133.76
N SER A 270 62.50 -27.35 -134.03
CA SER A 270 63.15 -27.10 -135.35
C SER A 270 62.99 -25.67 -135.92
N THR A 271 63.98 -24.97 -136.50
CA THR A 271 65.12 -25.36 -137.39
C THR A 271 66.24 -24.29 -137.48
N ARG A 272 67.49 -24.77 -137.49
CA ARG A 272 68.78 -24.44 -138.20
C ARG A 272 69.01 -23.18 -139.11
N GLY A 273 70.23 -22.61 -139.00
CA GLY A 273 71.08 -21.99 -140.07
C GLY A 273 71.03 -20.45 -140.19
N MET A 274 72.05 -19.65 -140.53
CA MET A 274 73.44 -19.79 -141.00
C MET A 274 74.15 -18.40 -140.86
N THR A 275 75.49 -18.42 -140.87
CA THR A 275 76.47 -17.31 -141.03
C THR A 275 76.53 -16.22 -139.97
#